data_AF-A0A961BRM6-F1
#
_entry.id   AF-A0A961BRM6-F1
#
_cell.length_a   1.000
_cell.length_b   1.000
_cell.length_c   1.000
_cell.angle_alpha   90.00
_cell.angle_beta   90.00
_cell.angle_gamma   90.00
#
_symmetry.space_group_name_H-M   'P 1'
#
loop_
_entity.id
_entity.type
_entity.pdbx_description
1 polymer ?
#
loop_
_entity_poly.entity_id
_entity_poly.type
_entity_poly.pdbx_seq_one_letter_code
_entity_poly.pdbx_strand_id
1 'polypeptide(L)'
;MSERAPSRRATATSAFGVGKRENHDASDFYARFGAPVISNDADVHPPAPESIDRFYALDARRMAACLPRIEPNSVALVVTSPPYFAGKEYEEALGQGHIPGSYVEYLDMLHDVFAACVERLEPGGRIAVNVANLGRKPYRSLAADIVHILQDRLGLLLRGEIIWRKAEGSSGSCAWGSFQSASNPVLRDLTERVIVASKGRFDRALPKAVRATRGLPHVDTVPKDAFMSWTTDVWDMPTESATRVGHPAPYPVELPQRLIELYTYAGDVVLDPFMGSGTTAVAAVTTGRHFIGFDTDEAYLDVARERVDAARAALADADGALPVELRTAVQDGRMAKEVAELALTEAGFVDVTPLKRPVAGVDLAYTARDDGGALWHIELVGTISRGTDGAGLRRSDNLWRTLGKAAALRAALDEPARLLVLTTDLPQRSSPQARALVAARADGVVFDAVELLTTDGFDRLRTYAAGGADAPVGTLYPSRRS
;
A
#
# COMPACT_ATOMS: atom_id res chain seq x y z
N MET A 1 -7.10 -51.15 27.46
CA MET A 1 -6.27 -51.19 26.24
C MET A 1 -7.04 -50.50 25.13
N SER A 2 -6.61 -49.32 24.72
CA SER A 2 -7.09 -48.63 23.52
C SER A 2 -5.85 -47.97 22.92
N GLU A 3 -5.28 -48.64 21.91
CA GLU A 3 -4.12 -48.16 21.16
C GLU A 3 -4.54 -46.94 20.35
N ARG A 4 -3.96 -45.77 20.65
CA ARG A 4 -3.97 -44.63 19.74
C ARG A 4 -3.08 -44.96 18.55
N ALA A 5 -3.62 -44.78 17.35
CA ALA A 5 -2.88 -44.96 16.10
C ALA A 5 -1.58 -44.11 16.07
N PRO A 6 -0.48 -44.62 15.47
CA PRO A 6 0.78 -43.90 15.42
C PRO A 6 0.64 -42.63 14.57
N SER A 7 1.02 -41.48 15.13
CA SER A 7 1.08 -40.23 14.35
C SER A 7 2.13 -40.38 13.25
N ARG A 8 1.78 -39.97 12.03
CA ARG A 8 2.72 -39.91 10.89
C ARG A 8 3.97 -39.13 11.32
N ARG A 9 5.14 -39.75 11.24
CA ARG A 9 6.43 -39.06 11.38
C ARG A 9 6.51 -37.95 10.33
N ALA A 10 6.78 -36.73 10.76
CA ALA A 10 7.14 -35.64 9.86
C ALA A 10 8.46 -35.99 9.16
N THR A 11 8.55 -35.72 7.86
CA THR A 11 9.75 -35.97 7.06
C THR A 11 10.88 -35.05 7.50
N ALA A 12 12.07 -35.63 7.70
CA ALA A 12 13.28 -34.91 8.07
C ALA A 12 13.80 -34.05 6.90
N THR A 13 14.40 -32.91 7.21
CA THR A 13 15.03 -32.00 6.23
C THR A 13 16.05 -32.74 5.36
N SER A 14 15.83 -32.76 4.04
CA SER A 14 16.80 -33.28 3.08
C SER A 14 17.90 -32.24 2.82
N ALA A 15 19.10 -32.71 2.50
CA ALA A 15 20.13 -31.85 1.94
C ALA A 15 19.67 -31.34 0.55
N PHE A 16 19.46 -30.03 0.44
CA PHE A 16 19.32 -29.21 -0.78
C PHE A 16 18.55 -29.79 -1.99
N GLY A 17 17.48 -29.09 -2.37
CA GLY A 17 16.89 -29.18 -3.71
C GLY A 17 15.86 -30.29 -3.88
N VAL A 18 14.66 -30.10 -3.35
CA VAL A 18 13.47 -30.89 -3.71
C VAL A 18 12.35 -29.97 -4.19
N GLY A 19 11.89 -30.21 -5.42
CA GLY A 19 10.94 -29.36 -6.17
C GLY A 19 9.46 -29.58 -5.85
N LYS A 20 9.11 -30.09 -4.67
CA LYS A 20 7.71 -30.25 -4.23
C LYS A 20 7.49 -29.53 -2.89
N ARG A 21 6.35 -28.83 -2.76
CA ARG A 21 5.90 -28.22 -1.49
C ARG A 21 5.61 -29.34 -0.49
N GLU A 22 6.64 -29.81 0.21
CA GLU A 22 6.51 -30.60 1.42
C GLU A 22 6.55 -29.64 2.62
N ASN A 23 5.62 -29.80 3.56
CA ASN A 23 5.70 -29.07 4.83
C ASN A 23 6.89 -29.64 5.60
N HIS A 24 8.01 -28.93 5.59
CA HIS A 24 9.21 -29.30 6.32
C HIS A 24 9.02 -29.03 7.81
N ASP A 25 9.34 -30.01 8.66
CA ASP A 25 9.46 -29.80 10.10
C ASP A 25 10.72 -28.97 10.38
N ALA A 26 10.53 -27.69 10.70
CA ALA A 26 11.62 -26.75 10.99
C ALA A 26 12.00 -26.71 12.49
N SER A 27 11.48 -27.63 13.31
CA SER A 27 11.68 -27.61 14.77
C SER A 27 13.16 -27.58 15.17
N ASP A 28 14.03 -28.34 14.49
CA ASP A 28 15.48 -28.39 14.76
C ASP A 28 16.22 -27.08 14.41
N PHE A 29 15.68 -26.28 13.48
CA PHE A 29 16.22 -24.96 13.15
C PHE A 29 15.85 -23.95 14.25
N TYR A 30 14.57 -23.93 14.65
CA TYR A 30 14.10 -23.02 15.70
C TYR A 30 14.63 -23.37 17.08
N ALA A 31 14.92 -24.64 17.38
CA ALA A 31 15.50 -25.08 18.65
C ALA A 31 16.91 -24.50 18.92
N ARG A 32 17.58 -23.95 17.89
CA ARG A 32 18.88 -23.27 18.02
C ARG A 32 18.76 -21.84 18.54
N PHE A 33 17.55 -21.28 18.51
CA PHE A 33 17.23 -19.95 19.01
C PHE A 33 16.39 -20.10 20.28
N GLY A 34 16.56 -19.20 21.25
CA GLY A 34 15.59 -19.08 22.34
C GLY A 34 14.24 -18.73 21.73
N ALA A 35 13.28 -19.66 21.75
CA ALA A 35 11.95 -19.40 21.19
C ALA A 35 11.36 -18.16 21.88
N PRO A 36 10.82 -17.19 21.13
CA PRO A 36 10.24 -16.01 21.73
C PRO A 36 9.08 -16.39 22.64
N VAL A 37 8.91 -15.67 23.74
CA VAL A 37 7.76 -15.86 24.63
C VAL A 37 6.51 -15.36 23.91
N ILE A 38 5.62 -16.28 23.57
CA ILE A 38 4.33 -15.96 22.96
C ILE A 38 3.30 -15.73 24.06
N SER A 39 2.74 -14.53 24.12
CA SER A 39 1.67 -14.13 25.03
C SER A 39 0.34 -14.81 24.67
N ASN A 40 -0.42 -15.19 25.69
CA ASN A 40 -1.80 -15.65 25.57
C ASN A 40 -2.82 -14.51 25.82
N ASP A 41 -2.36 -13.27 25.94
CA ASP A 41 -3.21 -12.10 26.10
C ASP A 41 -4.22 -12.02 24.94
N ALA A 42 -5.47 -11.77 25.32
CA ALA A 42 -6.64 -11.72 24.46
C ALA A 42 -7.52 -10.50 24.80
N ASP A 43 -7.00 -9.57 25.61
CA ASP A 43 -7.68 -8.33 25.95
C ASP A 43 -7.59 -7.37 24.75
N VAL A 44 -8.74 -7.08 24.15
CA VAL A 44 -8.87 -6.20 22.98
C VAL A 44 -10.03 -5.26 23.27
N HIS A 45 -9.75 -3.96 23.30
CA HIS A 45 -10.74 -2.93 23.55
C HIS A 45 -11.22 -2.32 22.24
N PRO A 46 -12.53 -2.08 22.07
CA PRO A 46 -12.99 -1.28 20.95
C PRO A 46 -12.41 0.13 21.07
N PRO A 47 -12.05 0.78 19.95
CA PRO A 47 -11.58 2.15 20.00
C PRO A 47 -12.70 3.08 20.42
N ALA A 48 -12.39 4.04 21.30
CA ALA A 48 -13.35 5.06 21.71
C ALA A 48 -13.75 5.92 20.49
N PRO A 49 -15.05 6.02 20.13
CA PRO A 49 -15.51 6.77 18.96
C PRO A 49 -15.07 8.24 18.96
N GLU A 50 -14.90 8.83 20.14
CA GLU A 50 -14.41 10.18 20.30
C GLU A 50 -12.88 10.30 20.16
N SER A 51 -12.13 9.20 20.18
CA SER A 51 -10.67 9.21 20.06
C SER A 51 -10.18 8.95 18.62
N ILE A 52 -11.03 8.39 17.76
CA ILE A 52 -10.72 8.02 16.37
C ILE A 52 -10.90 9.18 15.39
N ASP A 53 -10.20 9.09 14.26
CA ASP A 53 -10.13 10.09 13.20
C ASP A 53 -9.72 11.47 13.73
N ARG A 54 -8.76 11.47 14.66
CA ARG A 54 -8.26 12.66 15.34
C ARG A 54 -6.78 12.88 15.15
N PHE A 55 -6.43 14.16 15.09
CA PHE A 55 -5.07 14.68 15.19
C PHE A 55 -4.87 15.35 16.55
N TYR A 56 -3.73 15.08 17.17
CA TYR A 56 -3.33 15.66 18.44
C TYR A 56 -2.02 16.44 18.23
N ALA A 57 -2.08 17.76 18.42
CA ALA A 57 -0.93 18.65 18.42
C ALA A 57 -0.14 18.51 19.73
N LEU A 58 0.53 17.37 19.88
CA LEU A 58 1.17 16.95 21.12
C LEU A 58 2.33 16.00 20.83
N ASP A 59 3.34 16.07 21.69
CA ASP A 59 4.37 15.04 21.79
C ASP A 59 3.75 13.65 22.08
N ALA A 60 3.97 12.71 21.16
CA ALA A 60 3.42 11.35 21.24
C ALA A 60 3.81 10.59 22.53
N ARG A 61 4.93 10.94 23.19
CA ARG A 61 5.30 10.38 24.50
C ARG A 61 4.24 10.64 25.57
N ARG A 62 3.39 11.65 25.37
CA ARG A 62 2.31 12.06 26.27
C ARG A 62 0.94 11.52 25.84
N MET A 63 0.86 10.58 24.90
CA MET A 63 -0.42 10.06 24.39
C MET A 63 -1.35 9.52 25.49
N ALA A 64 -0.80 8.94 26.56
CA ALA A 64 -1.58 8.45 27.71
C ALA A 64 -2.36 9.55 28.45
N ALA A 65 -1.93 10.81 28.33
CA ALA A 65 -2.55 11.96 28.97
C ALA A 65 -3.61 12.66 28.09
N CYS A 66 -3.83 12.18 26.85
CA CYS A 66 -4.82 12.77 25.95
C CYS A 66 -6.24 12.56 26.47
N LEU A 67 -7.10 13.56 26.24
CA LEU A 67 -8.54 13.49 26.48
C LEU A 67 -9.27 13.80 25.16
N PRO A 68 -10.16 12.90 24.69
CA PRO A 68 -10.47 11.59 25.26
C PRO A 68 -9.27 10.63 25.25
N ARG A 69 -9.25 9.67 26.18
CA ARG A 69 -8.13 8.74 26.34
C ARG A 69 -8.07 7.76 25.18
N ILE A 70 -6.85 7.38 24.80
CA ILE A 70 -6.60 6.27 23.88
C ILE A 70 -6.31 5.05 24.74
N GLU A 71 -7.30 4.16 24.82
CA GLU A 71 -7.25 3.00 25.70
C GLU A 71 -6.13 2.03 25.29
N PRO A 72 -5.49 1.34 26.25
CA PRO A 72 -4.62 0.20 25.94
C PRO A 72 -5.33 -0.84 25.06
N ASN A 73 -4.57 -1.58 24.27
CA ASN A 73 -5.08 -2.65 23.41
C ASN A 73 -6.26 -2.25 22.48
N SER A 74 -6.30 -1.00 22.00
CA SER A 74 -7.36 -0.47 21.13
C SER A 74 -6.91 -0.15 19.70
N VAL A 75 -5.61 -0.21 19.43
CA VAL A 75 -5.01 0.07 18.12
C VAL A 75 -4.59 -1.23 17.45
N ALA A 76 -4.93 -1.39 16.18
CA ALA A 76 -4.59 -2.60 15.43
C ALA A 76 -3.17 -2.57 14.85
N LEU A 77 -2.76 -1.39 14.37
CA LEU A 77 -1.53 -1.19 13.63
C LEU A 77 -0.94 0.20 13.94
N VAL A 78 0.36 0.26 14.12
CA VAL A 78 1.13 1.51 14.11
C VAL A 78 1.90 1.56 12.79
N VAL A 79 1.73 2.63 12.01
CA VAL A 79 2.55 2.90 10.81
C VAL A 79 3.11 4.30 10.94
N THR A 80 4.43 4.42 10.81
CA THR A 80 5.08 5.70 11.05
C THR A 80 6.43 5.81 10.36
N SER A 81 6.94 7.04 10.29
CA SER A 81 8.31 7.35 9.88
C SER A 81 8.85 8.47 10.78
N PRO A 82 9.76 8.16 11.72
CA PRO A 82 10.26 9.15 12.66
C PRO A 82 11.12 10.22 11.95
N PRO A 83 11.27 11.41 12.55
CA PRO A 83 12.17 12.44 12.01
C PRO A 83 13.61 11.93 11.98
N TYR A 84 14.23 11.94 10.80
CA TYR A 84 15.60 11.47 10.63
C TYR A 84 16.58 12.47 11.25
N PHE A 85 17.47 12.00 12.12
CA PHE A 85 18.58 12.76 12.71
C PHE A 85 19.66 13.09 11.65
N ALA A 86 19.27 13.76 10.57
CA ALA A 86 20.07 14.09 9.39
C ALA A 86 20.06 15.62 9.18
N GLY A 87 21.09 16.30 9.67
CA GLY A 87 21.14 17.77 9.76
C GLY A 87 21.11 18.53 8.43
N LYS A 88 20.36 19.66 8.45
CA LYS A 88 20.78 21.03 8.08
C LYS A 88 19.88 22.08 8.76
N GLU A 89 18.58 21.80 8.91
CA GLU A 89 17.63 22.63 9.69
C GLU A 89 17.54 22.16 11.15
N TYR A 90 17.64 20.85 11.40
CA TYR A 90 17.65 20.30 12.76
C TYR A 90 18.84 20.78 13.60
N GLU A 91 20.01 21.03 12.99
CA GLU A 91 21.20 21.50 13.72
C GLU A 91 21.03 22.90 14.32
N GLU A 92 20.19 23.76 13.73
CA GLU A 92 19.90 25.10 14.26
C GLU A 92 18.92 25.05 15.45
N ALA A 93 18.18 23.96 15.61
CA ALA A 93 17.18 23.73 16.66
C ALA A 93 17.55 22.61 17.65
N LEU A 94 18.72 21.95 17.50
CA LEU A 94 19.24 20.95 18.44
C LEU A 94 19.31 21.52 19.86
N GLY A 95 18.64 20.86 20.81
CA GLY A 95 18.60 21.30 22.21
C GLY A 95 17.60 22.43 22.52
N GLN A 96 16.76 22.83 21.56
CA GLN A 96 15.65 23.75 21.77
C GLN A 96 14.31 23.01 21.71
N GLY A 97 13.42 23.25 22.70
CA GLY A 97 12.08 22.64 22.73
C GLY A 97 12.09 21.13 22.92
N HIS A 98 11.48 20.39 21.97
CA HIS A 98 11.29 18.93 22.03
C HIS A 98 12.35 18.12 21.25
N ILE A 99 13.37 18.78 20.69
CA ILE A 99 14.35 18.18 19.77
C ILE A 99 15.52 17.56 20.55
N PRO A 100 15.85 16.26 20.36
CA PRO A 100 16.97 15.61 21.02
C PRO A 100 18.32 16.28 20.72
N GLY A 101 19.18 16.48 21.71
CA GLY A 101 20.49 17.11 21.58
C GLY A 101 21.62 16.17 21.14
N SER A 102 21.38 14.86 21.15
CA SER A 102 22.33 13.84 20.68
C SER A 102 21.64 12.66 20.00
N TYR A 103 22.43 11.84 19.27
CA TYR A 103 21.91 10.62 18.64
C TYR A 103 21.37 9.61 19.67
N VAL A 104 21.99 9.53 20.86
CA VAL A 104 21.54 8.62 21.92
C VAL A 104 20.20 9.11 22.48
N GLU A 105 20.08 10.41 22.77
CA GLU A 105 18.80 11.00 23.21
C GLU A 105 17.70 10.85 22.15
N TYR A 106 18.07 10.88 20.87
CA TYR A 106 17.14 10.59 19.78
C TYR A 106 16.64 9.13 19.83
N LEU A 107 17.53 8.15 20.03
CA LEU A 107 17.12 6.75 20.18
C LEU A 107 16.26 6.51 21.43
N ASP A 108 16.55 7.20 22.54
CA ASP A 108 15.73 7.13 23.75
C ASP A 108 14.35 7.77 23.55
N MET A 109 14.28 8.90 22.83
CA MET A 109 12.99 9.48 22.42
C MET A 109 12.16 8.51 21.57
N LEU A 110 12.77 7.84 20.58
CA LEU A 110 12.09 6.83 19.77
C LEU A 110 11.61 5.66 20.62
N HIS A 111 12.45 5.17 21.54
CA HIS A 111 12.08 4.12 22.48
C HIS A 111 10.82 4.50 23.27
N ASP A 112 10.78 5.71 23.85
CA ASP A 112 9.66 6.16 24.67
C ASP A 112 8.36 6.32 23.86
N VAL A 113 8.46 6.85 22.64
CA VAL A 113 7.32 6.95 21.73
C VAL A 113 6.81 5.56 21.35
N PHE A 114 7.70 4.63 20.99
CA PHE A 114 7.30 3.28 20.62
C PHE A 114 6.76 2.50 21.81
N ALA A 115 7.30 2.68 23.02
CA ALA A 115 6.75 2.10 24.25
C ALA A 115 5.28 2.54 24.45
N ALA A 116 5.01 3.83 24.29
CA ALA A 116 3.67 4.37 24.38
C ALA A 116 2.73 3.78 23.31
N CYS A 117 3.21 3.61 22.07
CA CYS A 117 2.48 2.94 21.00
C CYS A 117 2.18 1.46 21.31
N VAL A 118 3.17 0.73 21.84
CA VAL A 118 3.04 -0.70 22.18
C VAL A 118 1.98 -0.92 23.26
N GLU A 119 1.85 -0.03 24.22
CA GLU A 119 0.78 -0.11 25.22
C GLU A 119 -0.62 -0.04 24.56
N ARG A 120 -0.79 0.75 23.50
CA ARG A 120 -2.07 0.96 22.79
C ARG A 120 -2.35 -0.12 21.75
N LEU A 121 -1.32 -0.76 21.22
CA LEU A 121 -1.47 -1.90 20.31
C LEU A 121 -2.22 -3.05 20.99
N GLU A 122 -3.21 -3.64 20.33
CA GLU A 122 -3.83 -4.87 20.79
C GLU A 122 -2.83 -6.04 20.76
N PRO A 123 -3.02 -7.12 21.54
CA PRO A 123 -2.20 -8.32 21.43
C PRO A 123 -2.28 -8.89 20.01
N GLY A 124 -1.11 -9.10 19.38
CA GLY A 124 -1.03 -9.47 17.97
C GLY A 124 -1.23 -8.32 16.99
N GLY A 125 -1.41 -7.09 17.47
CA GLY A 125 -1.24 -5.85 16.72
C GLY A 125 0.21 -5.67 16.30
N ARG A 126 0.41 -4.85 15.27
CA ARG A 126 1.71 -4.69 14.59
C ARG A 126 2.19 -3.26 14.65
N ILE A 127 3.50 -3.08 14.62
CA ILE A 127 4.16 -1.79 14.39
C ILE A 127 5.04 -1.90 13.15
N ALA A 128 4.95 -0.92 12.26
CA ALA A 128 5.71 -0.78 11.04
C ALA A 128 6.39 0.58 11.01
N VAL A 129 7.72 0.59 11.06
CA VAL A 129 8.53 1.82 11.17
C VAL A 129 9.38 1.98 9.93
N ASN A 130 9.10 3.00 9.12
CA ASN A 130 9.88 3.35 7.94
C ASN A 130 11.08 4.25 8.32
N VAL A 131 12.28 3.82 7.96
CA VAL A 131 13.52 4.57 8.20
C VAL A 131 14.50 4.50 7.03
N ALA A 132 15.21 5.61 6.83
CA ALA A 132 16.41 5.68 6.03
C ALA A 132 17.67 5.53 6.90
N ASN A 133 18.71 4.91 6.37
CA ASN A 133 20.01 4.89 7.04
C ASN A 133 20.67 6.27 6.97
N LEU A 134 21.44 6.61 8.00
CA LEU A 134 21.92 7.97 8.24
C LEU A 134 23.41 8.09 7.98
N GLY A 135 23.81 9.24 7.45
CA GLY A 135 25.22 9.58 7.25
C GLY A 135 25.94 8.71 6.23
N ARG A 136 27.13 9.18 5.82
CA ARG A 136 28.05 8.42 4.95
C ARG A 136 29.42 8.23 5.60
N LYS A 137 29.76 9.09 6.56
CA LYS A 137 31.03 9.09 7.30
C LYS A 137 30.85 9.76 8.68
N PRO A 138 30.40 9.03 9.71
CA PRO A 138 30.11 7.60 9.71
C PRO A 138 28.78 7.27 9.03
N TYR A 139 28.68 6.05 8.49
CA TYR A 139 27.39 5.43 8.15
C TYR A 139 26.76 4.87 9.42
N ARG A 140 25.46 5.08 9.59
CA ARG A 140 24.66 4.60 10.73
C ARG A 140 23.43 3.87 10.21
N SER A 141 23.30 2.61 10.60
CA SER A 141 22.14 1.79 10.26
C SER A 141 21.01 2.08 11.24
N LEU A 142 20.21 3.10 10.94
CA LEU A 142 19.02 3.41 11.76
C LEU A 142 18.06 2.21 11.77
N ALA A 143 17.98 1.45 10.68
CA ALA A 143 17.18 0.23 10.64
C ALA A 143 17.61 -0.79 11.71
N ALA A 144 18.91 -0.97 11.93
CA ALA A 144 19.42 -1.86 12.98
C ALA A 144 19.09 -1.34 14.38
N ASP A 145 19.17 -0.03 14.60
CA ASP A 145 18.81 0.59 15.87
C ASP A 145 17.31 0.44 16.17
N ILE A 146 16.45 0.57 15.16
CA ILE A 146 15.00 0.33 15.29
C ILE A 146 14.72 -1.14 15.63
N VAL A 147 15.38 -2.10 14.96
CA VAL A 147 15.24 -3.53 15.29
C VAL A 147 15.62 -3.77 16.76
N HIS A 148 16.73 -3.21 17.22
CA HIS A 148 17.17 -3.34 18.61
C HIS A 148 16.15 -2.75 19.60
N ILE A 149 15.59 -1.57 19.32
CA ILE A 149 14.55 -0.96 20.16
C ILE A 149 13.31 -1.85 20.23
N LEU A 150 12.77 -2.25 19.07
CA LEU A 150 11.51 -3.00 19.02
C LEU A 150 11.65 -4.41 19.61
N GLN A 151 12.71 -5.14 19.24
CA GLN A 151 12.88 -6.54 19.62
C GLN A 151 13.50 -6.67 21.02
N ASP A 152 14.63 -6.02 21.28
CA ASP A 152 15.43 -6.31 22.48
C ASP A 152 15.04 -5.42 23.67
N ARG A 153 14.68 -4.15 23.43
CA ARG A 153 14.27 -3.23 24.51
C ARG A 153 12.77 -3.30 24.84
N LEU A 154 11.91 -3.45 23.81
CA LEU A 154 10.45 -3.50 23.98
C LEU A 154 9.85 -4.91 23.92
N GLY A 155 10.65 -5.93 23.60
CA GLY A 155 10.22 -7.33 23.62
C GLY A 155 9.19 -7.69 22.53
N LEU A 156 9.11 -6.93 21.44
CA LEU A 156 8.24 -7.25 20.32
C LEU A 156 8.78 -8.41 19.49
N LEU A 157 7.87 -9.09 18.80
CA LEU A 157 8.19 -10.20 17.92
C LEU A 157 8.48 -9.68 16.51
N LEU A 158 9.74 -9.66 16.11
CA LEU A 158 10.13 -9.24 14.77
C LEU A 158 9.49 -10.16 13.71
N ARG A 159 8.89 -9.56 12.68
CA ARG A 159 8.29 -10.27 11.54
C ARG A 159 9.17 -10.26 10.29
N GLY A 160 10.05 -9.28 10.19
CA GLY A 160 10.94 -9.07 9.06
C GLY A 160 11.08 -7.58 8.72
N GLU A 161 11.75 -7.34 7.60
CA GLU A 161 11.95 -6.01 7.04
C GLU A 161 11.42 -5.98 5.61
N ILE A 162 10.77 -4.88 5.24
CA ILE A 162 10.44 -4.57 3.85
C ILE A 162 11.47 -3.58 3.33
N ILE A 163 12.01 -3.86 2.15
CA ILE A 163 12.92 -3.01 1.40
C ILE A 163 12.08 -2.17 0.45
N TRP A 164 11.84 -0.91 0.82
CA TRP A 164 11.22 0.04 -0.09
C TRP A 164 12.28 0.57 -1.05
N ARG A 165 12.18 0.22 -2.33
CA ARG A 165 13.05 0.70 -3.41
C ARG A 165 12.40 1.90 -4.10
N LYS A 166 13.08 3.05 -3.99
CA LYS A 166 12.59 4.37 -4.44
C LYS A 166 12.83 4.64 -5.93
N ALA A 167 13.87 4.03 -6.49
CA ALA A 167 14.27 4.19 -7.88
C ALA A 167 15.06 2.96 -8.35
N GLU A 168 15.01 2.69 -9.66
CA GLU A 168 15.90 1.74 -10.33
C GLU A 168 17.03 2.49 -11.05
N GLY A 169 18.28 2.04 -10.87
CA GLY A 169 19.43 2.51 -11.64
C GLY A 169 20.20 3.74 -11.10
N SER A 170 20.97 4.38 -11.99
CA SER A 170 21.78 5.56 -11.70
C SER A 170 20.95 6.84 -11.80
N SER A 171 19.92 6.98 -10.96
CA SER A 171 19.12 8.20 -10.89
C SER A 171 19.96 9.36 -10.34
N GLY A 172 20.65 10.11 -11.20
CA GLY A 172 21.23 11.46 -11.02
C GLY A 172 22.11 11.77 -9.80
N SER A 173 22.24 10.86 -8.84
CA SER A 173 22.89 11.09 -7.54
C SER A 173 24.38 10.84 -7.70
N CYS A 174 25.13 11.95 -7.74
CA CYS A 174 26.58 11.96 -7.85
C CYS A 174 27.30 11.71 -6.51
N ALA A 175 26.64 11.10 -5.53
CA ALA A 175 27.21 10.80 -4.21
C ALA A 175 28.08 9.54 -4.21
N TRP A 176 29.05 9.46 -5.14
CA TRP A 176 29.93 8.31 -5.34
C TRP A 176 31.04 8.18 -4.28
N GLY A 177 31.26 9.22 -3.47
CA GLY A 177 32.53 9.38 -2.76
C GLY A 177 33.65 9.64 -3.77
N SER A 178 34.69 8.81 -3.77
CA SER A 178 35.72 8.84 -4.80
C SER A 178 35.22 8.24 -6.12
N PHE A 179 35.00 9.08 -7.13
CA PHE A 179 34.53 8.65 -8.44
C PHE A 179 35.57 7.74 -9.12
N GLN A 180 35.13 6.54 -9.55
CA GLN A 180 35.96 5.53 -10.22
C GLN A 180 37.30 5.25 -9.50
N SER A 181 37.32 5.36 -8.18
CA SER A 181 38.52 5.13 -7.38
C SER A 181 38.19 4.31 -6.14
N ALA A 182 39.03 3.31 -5.87
CA ALA A 182 38.94 2.49 -4.67
C ALA A 182 39.31 3.25 -3.39
N SER A 183 39.80 4.51 -3.49
CA SER A 183 40.20 5.31 -2.33
C SER A 183 39.08 5.45 -1.30
N ASN A 184 37.84 5.71 -1.74
CA ASN A 184 36.67 5.81 -0.86
C ASN A 184 35.34 5.86 -1.66
N PRO A 185 34.97 4.82 -2.42
CA PRO A 185 33.65 4.77 -3.04
C PRO A 185 32.57 4.60 -1.97
N VAL A 186 31.40 5.22 -2.16
CA VAL A 186 30.27 5.12 -1.22
C VAL A 186 29.05 4.51 -1.90
N LEU A 187 28.31 3.68 -1.15
CA LEU A 187 27.05 3.10 -1.62
C LEU A 187 25.96 4.19 -1.75
N ARG A 188 25.23 4.17 -2.85
CA ARG A 188 24.08 5.07 -3.06
C ARG A 188 22.84 4.39 -2.48
N ASP A 189 22.29 4.95 -1.41
CA ASP A 189 21.07 4.43 -0.80
C ASP A 189 19.86 4.71 -1.71
N LEU A 190 19.42 3.68 -2.42
CA LEU A 190 18.21 3.71 -3.26
C LEU A 190 16.98 3.20 -2.51
N THR A 191 17.16 2.81 -1.26
CA THR A 191 16.17 2.06 -0.48
C THR A 191 15.97 2.64 0.91
N GLU A 192 14.77 2.50 1.43
CA GLU A 192 14.44 2.62 2.86
C GLU A 192 14.02 1.26 3.41
N ARG A 193 13.97 1.15 4.74
CA ARG A 193 13.59 -0.08 5.45
C ARG A 193 12.34 0.17 6.26
N VAL A 194 11.37 -0.73 6.14
CA VAL A 194 10.22 -0.79 7.03
C VAL A 194 10.35 -2.00 7.93
N ILE A 195 10.61 -1.76 9.20
CA ILE A 195 10.77 -2.80 10.22
C ILE A 195 9.38 -3.14 10.74
N VAL A 196 8.99 -4.41 10.67
CA VAL A 196 7.68 -4.87 11.14
C VAL A 196 7.82 -5.80 12.35
N ALA A 197 7.13 -5.49 13.44
CA ALA A 197 7.10 -6.31 14.65
C ALA A 197 5.66 -6.46 15.21
N SER A 198 5.41 -7.49 16.03
CA SER A 198 4.10 -7.76 16.65
C SER A 198 4.15 -7.76 18.17
N LYS A 199 3.08 -7.29 18.80
CA LYS A 199 2.96 -7.25 20.26
C LYS A 199 2.60 -8.64 20.81
N GLY A 200 3.56 -9.27 21.47
CA GLY A 200 3.38 -10.48 22.29
C GLY A 200 3.02 -11.76 21.54
N ARG A 201 2.39 -11.69 20.38
CA ARG A 201 1.97 -12.85 19.57
C ARG A 201 1.92 -12.49 18.09
N PHE A 202 1.94 -13.50 17.23
CA PHE A 202 1.95 -13.30 15.77
C PHE A 202 0.54 -13.20 15.19
N ASP A 203 -0.41 -13.97 15.69
CA ASP A 203 -1.82 -13.95 15.27
C ASP A 203 -2.62 -12.82 15.96
N ARG A 204 -3.79 -12.48 15.43
CA ARG A 204 -4.71 -11.55 16.12
C ARG A 204 -5.27 -12.25 17.36
N ALA A 205 -5.38 -11.54 18.49
CA ALA A 205 -5.72 -12.15 19.78
C ALA A 205 -7.06 -12.90 19.78
N LEU A 206 -8.06 -12.36 19.06
CA LEU A 206 -9.42 -12.88 19.01
C LEU A 206 -9.74 -13.44 17.60
N PRO A 207 -10.33 -14.65 17.51
CA PRO A 207 -10.84 -15.18 16.25
C PRO A 207 -11.93 -14.28 15.65
N LYS A 208 -12.06 -14.27 14.33
CA LYS A 208 -13.06 -13.45 13.60
C LYS A 208 -14.50 -13.63 14.10
N ALA A 209 -14.91 -14.86 14.41
CA ALA A 209 -16.24 -15.14 14.94
C ALA A 209 -16.49 -14.45 16.31
N VAL A 210 -15.47 -14.40 17.16
CA VAL A 210 -15.54 -13.72 18.46
C VAL A 210 -15.55 -12.21 18.26
N ARG A 211 -14.71 -11.70 17.34
CA ARG A 211 -14.69 -10.27 16.98
C ARG A 211 -16.05 -9.82 16.48
N ALA A 212 -16.67 -10.57 15.57
CA ALA A 212 -18.03 -10.30 15.07
C ALA A 212 -19.07 -10.23 16.20
N THR A 213 -19.04 -11.19 17.13
CA THR A 213 -19.96 -11.21 18.28
C THR A 213 -19.78 -9.99 19.20
N ARG A 214 -18.56 -9.45 19.29
CA ARG A 214 -18.22 -8.28 20.10
C ARG A 214 -18.34 -6.94 19.35
N GLY A 215 -18.78 -6.96 18.08
CA GLY A 215 -18.82 -5.75 17.24
C GLY A 215 -17.44 -5.19 16.89
N LEU A 216 -16.39 -6.00 16.95
CA LEU A 216 -15.03 -5.61 16.58
C LEU A 216 -14.79 -5.80 15.07
N PRO A 217 -13.91 -4.98 14.44
CA PRO A 217 -13.49 -5.14 13.05
C PRO A 217 -13.01 -6.56 12.74
N HIS A 218 -13.46 -7.19 11.65
CA HIS A 218 -13.12 -8.60 11.36
C HIS A 218 -13.12 -8.97 9.87
N VAL A 219 -13.34 -7.99 8.99
CA VAL A 219 -13.45 -8.17 7.54
C VAL A 219 -12.08 -7.92 6.91
N ASP A 220 -11.57 -8.90 6.13
CA ASP A 220 -10.39 -8.70 5.29
C ASP A 220 -10.79 -7.94 4.03
N THR A 221 -9.95 -7.01 3.59
CA THR A 221 -10.17 -6.25 2.34
C THR A 221 -9.02 -6.37 1.35
N VAL A 222 -7.91 -7.01 1.74
CA VAL A 222 -6.75 -7.17 0.85
C VAL A 222 -7.10 -8.07 -0.34
N PRO A 223 -6.99 -7.57 -1.59
CA PRO A 223 -7.21 -8.39 -2.77
C PRO A 223 -6.15 -9.50 -2.89
N LYS A 224 -6.51 -10.64 -3.47
CA LYS A 224 -5.59 -11.79 -3.60
C LYS A 224 -4.27 -11.45 -4.32
N ASP A 225 -4.33 -10.75 -5.44
CA ASP A 225 -3.12 -10.42 -6.23
C ASP A 225 -2.22 -9.43 -5.48
N ALA A 226 -2.85 -8.46 -4.81
CA ALA A 226 -2.18 -7.53 -3.90
C ALA A 226 -1.50 -8.28 -2.75
N PHE A 227 -2.20 -9.23 -2.11
CA PHE A 227 -1.62 -10.07 -1.05
C PHE A 227 -0.38 -10.83 -1.52
N MET A 228 -0.45 -11.47 -2.70
CA MET A 228 0.70 -12.19 -3.27
C MET A 228 1.88 -11.25 -3.57
N SER A 229 1.60 -10.03 -4.02
CA SER A 229 2.64 -9.04 -4.33
C SER A 229 3.22 -8.37 -3.08
N TRP A 230 2.41 -8.09 -2.06
CA TRP A 230 2.82 -7.31 -0.90
C TRP A 230 3.42 -8.18 0.21
N THR A 231 3.26 -9.50 0.13
CA THR A 231 3.94 -10.44 1.02
C THR A 231 5.39 -10.75 0.59
N THR A 232 5.90 -10.07 -0.45
CA THR A 232 7.33 -10.05 -0.74
C THR A 232 8.03 -8.98 0.11
N ASP A 233 9.35 -9.13 0.28
CA ASP A 233 10.21 -8.26 1.07
C ASP A 233 10.77 -7.06 0.29
N VAL A 234 10.55 -6.96 -1.03
CA VAL A 234 11.00 -5.84 -1.86
C VAL A 234 9.81 -5.16 -2.51
N TRP A 235 9.62 -3.88 -2.19
CA TRP A 235 8.52 -3.07 -2.71
C TRP A 235 9.04 -1.91 -3.56
N ASP A 236 8.65 -1.93 -4.83
CA ASP A 236 8.91 -0.84 -5.77
C ASP A 236 7.81 0.20 -5.72
N MET A 237 8.16 1.39 -5.22
CA MET A 237 7.24 2.54 -5.13
C MET A 237 8.04 3.83 -5.34
N PRO A 238 7.66 4.70 -6.30
CA PRO A 238 8.32 5.98 -6.47
C PRO A 238 8.06 6.91 -5.28
N THR A 239 8.97 7.85 -5.03
CA THR A 239 8.78 8.87 -3.98
C THR A 239 7.71 9.90 -4.36
N GLU A 240 7.02 10.41 -3.35
CA GLU A 240 6.15 11.59 -3.50
C GLU A 240 6.98 12.88 -3.64
N SER A 241 6.43 13.86 -4.35
CA SER A 241 7.09 15.17 -4.52
C SER A 241 6.92 16.03 -3.27
N ALA A 242 8.04 16.31 -2.57
CA ALA A 242 8.07 17.16 -1.37
C ALA A 242 7.41 18.54 -1.58
N THR A 243 7.62 19.17 -2.74
CA THR A 243 7.01 20.47 -3.10
C THR A 243 5.50 20.39 -3.32
N ARG A 244 4.97 19.25 -3.75
CA ARG A 244 3.52 19.05 -3.94
C ARG A 244 2.79 18.79 -2.62
N VAL A 245 3.46 18.16 -1.66
CA VAL A 245 2.88 17.77 -0.37
C VAL A 245 3.05 18.86 0.69
N GLY A 246 3.91 19.87 0.45
CA GLY A 246 4.20 20.91 1.45
C GLY A 246 4.98 20.36 2.64
N HIS A 247 5.63 19.21 2.49
CA HIS A 247 6.41 18.55 3.53
C HIS A 247 7.79 18.16 2.95
N PRO A 248 8.89 18.39 3.67
CA PRO A 248 10.24 18.16 3.14
C PRO A 248 10.54 16.67 2.86
N ALA A 249 9.87 15.73 3.52
CA ALA A 249 10.15 14.29 3.36
C ALA A 249 8.94 13.33 3.58
N PRO A 250 7.84 13.40 2.80
CA PRO A 250 6.75 12.43 2.92
C PRO A 250 7.09 11.10 2.20
N TYR A 251 6.85 9.97 2.85
CA TYR A 251 6.74 8.69 2.16
C TYR A 251 5.42 8.63 1.34
N PRO A 252 5.34 7.82 0.28
CA PRO A 252 4.15 7.72 -0.56
C PRO A 252 2.96 7.11 0.20
N VAL A 253 1.74 7.56 -0.11
CA VAL A 253 0.48 7.02 0.48
C VAL A 253 0.34 5.51 0.23
N GLU A 254 0.87 5.01 -0.89
CA GLU A 254 0.91 3.59 -1.21
C GLU A 254 1.65 2.75 -0.14
N LEU A 255 2.67 3.29 0.54
CA LEU A 255 3.40 2.55 1.58
C LEU A 255 2.53 2.18 2.80
N PRO A 256 1.93 3.14 3.54
CA PRO A 256 1.04 2.82 4.65
C PRO A 256 -0.20 2.09 4.16
N GLN A 257 -0.70 2.36 2.95
CA GLN A 257 -1.87 1.67 2.41
C GLN A 257 -1.67 0.16 2.33
N ARG A 258 -0.56 -0.30 1.75
CA ARG A 258 -0.21 -1.74 1.69
C ARG A 258 -0.11 -2.36 3.07
N LEU A 259 0.52 -1.65 4.02
CA LEU A 259 0.67 -2.12 5.40
C LEU A 259 -0.69 -2.24 6.10
N ILE A 260 -1.56 -1.24 5.94
CA ILE A 260 -2.91 -1.22 6.51
C ILE A 260 -3.72 -2.39 5.96
N GLU A 261 -3.73 -2.59 4.65
CA GLU A 261 -4.46 -3.69 4.02
C GLU A 261 -3.94 -5.07 4.45
N LEU A 262 -2.63 -5.26 4.60
CA LEU A 262 -2.04 -6.52 5.03
C LEU A 262 -2.29 -6.85 6.50
N TYR A 263 -2.36 -5.83 7.36
CA TYR A 263 -2.21 -6.00 8.81
C TYR A 263 -3.42 -5.59 9.65
N THR A 264 -4.49 -5.13 9.02
CA THR A 264 -5.71 -4.68 9.71
C THR A 264 -6.98 -5.18 9.02
N TYR A 265 -8.07 -5.27 9.79
CA TYR A 265 -9.42 -5.44 9.26
C TYR A 265 -10.06 -4.09 8.90
N ALA A 266 -11.06 -4.10 8.03
CA ALA A 266 -11.86 -2.89 7.77
C ALA A 266 -12.49 -2.35 9.06
N GLY A 267 -12.34 -1.05 9.32
CA GLY A 267 -12.77 -0.39 10.56
C GLY A 267 -11.78 -0.47 11.73
N ASP A 268 -10.64 -1.17 11.62
CA ASP A 268 -9.58 -1.11 12.63
C ASP A 268 -8.97 0.31 12.71
N VAL A 269 -8.31 0.61 13.83
CA VAL A 269 -7.59 1.88 14.06
C VAL A 269 -6.11 1.75 13.77
N VAL A 270 -5.58 2.73 13.02
CA VAL A 270 -4.17 2.89 12.68
C VAL A 270 -3.60 4.11 13.43
N LEU A 271 -2.50 3.93 14.17
CA LEU A 271 -1.82 5.00 14.89
C LEU A 271 -0.56 5.45 14.15
N ASP A 272 -0.38 6.76 14.00
CA ASP A 272 0.89 7.35 13.59
C ASP A 272 1.37 8.37 14.65
N PRO A 273 2.43 8.07 15.43
CA PRO A 273 2.98 9.00 16.41
C PRO A 273 3.79 10.15 15.82
N PHE A 274 4.05 10.15 14.50
CA PHE A 274 4.78 11.18 13.76
C PHE A 274 4.02 11.50 12.46
N MET A 275 2.82 12.04 12.61
CA MET A 275 1.82 12.16 11.54
C MET A 275 2.26 13.04 10.37
N GLY A 276 3.02 14.11 10.64
CA GLY A 276 3.41 15.11 9.66
C GLY A 276 2.21 15.56 8.82
N SER A 277 2.40 15.56 7.49
CA SER A 277 1.37 15.96 6.52
C SER A 277 0.19 14.99 6.31
N GLY A 278 0.02 13.95 7.14
CA GLY A 278 -1.20 13.14 7.12
C GLY A 278 -1.19 11.92 6.19
N THR A 279 -0.03 11.47 5.70
CA THR A 279 0.04 10.35 4.73
C THR A 279 -0.60 9.06 5.26
N THR A 280 -0.32 8.67 6.52
CA THR A 280 -0.97 7.50 7.14
C THR A 280 -2.48 7.69 7.29
N ALA A 281 -2.94 8.87 7.72
CA ALA A 281 -4.35 9.17 7.89
C ALA A 281 -5.14 9.09 6.57
N VAL A 282 -4.57 9.64 5.49
CA VAL A 282 -5.16 9.53 4.15
C VAL A 282 -5.28 8.07 3.73
N ALA A 283 -4.24 7.26 3.94
CA ALA A 283 -4.27 5.84 3.60
C ALA A 283 -5.30 5.06 4.43
N ALA A 284 -5.41 5.35 5.73
CA ALA A 284 -6.40 4.74 6.61
C ALA A 284 -7.82 5.03 6.13
N VAL A 285 -8.16 6.31 5.91
CA VAL A 285 -9.50 6.70 5.45
C VAL A 285 -9.83 6.09 4.09
N THR A 286 -8.90 6.15 3.15
CA THR A 286 -9.07 5.60 1.79
C THR A 286 -9.34 4.10 1.81
N THR A 287 -8.74 3.37 2.76
CA THR A 287 -8.95 1.93 2.92
C THR A 287 -10.10 1.57 3.87
N GLY A 288 -10.87 2.55 4.35
CA GLY A 288 -11.98 2.32 5.28
C GLY A 288 -11.52 1.90 6.69
N ARG A 289 -10.36 2.37 7.13
CA ARG A 289 -9.87 2.30 8.51
C ARG A 289 -9.99 3.66 9.17
N HIS A 290 -9.93 3.65 10.49
CA HIS A 290 -9.82 4.86 11.30
C HIS A 290 -8.36 5.17 11.61
N PHE A 291 -8.07 6.43 11.94
CA PHE A 291 -6.71 6.83 12.32
C PHE A 291 -6.64 7.58 13.65
N ILE A 292 -5.46 7.58 14.25
CA ILE A 292 -5.07 8.48 15.33
C ILE A 292 -3.69 9.03 14.97
N GLY A 293 -3.54 10.35 14.99
CA GLY A 293 -2.28 11.00 14.61
C GLY A 293 -1.75 11.95 15.67
N PHE A 294 -0.44 11.90 15.89
CA PHE A 294 0.28 12.86 16.72
C PHE A 294 1.31 13.60 15.89
N ASP A 295 1.38 14.91 16.07
CA ASP A 295 2.51 15.72 15.62
C ASP A 295 2.68 16.89 16.58
N THR A 296 3.90 17.42 16.69
CA THR A 296 4.16 18.62 17.51
C THR A 296 3.92 19.91 16.74
N ASP A 297 3.83 19.86 15.41
CA ASP A 297 3.61 21.02 14.54
C ASP A 297 2.14 21.09 14.08
N GLU A 298 1.41 22.07 14.58
CA GLU A 298 0.01 22.30 14.19
C GLU A 298 -0.13 22.60 12.68
N ALA A 299 0.85 23.24 12.04
CA ALA A 299 0.78 23.56 10.63
C ALA A 299 0.80 22.29 9.76
N TYR A 300 1.53 21.26 10.18
CA TYR A 300 1.47 19.95 9.52
C TYR A 300 0.12 19.27 9.73
N LEU A 301 -0.48 19.41 10.91
CA LEU A 301 -1.80 18.86 11.19
C LEU A 301 -2.91 19.56 10.40
N ASP A 302 -2.81 20.86 10.13
CA ASP A 302 -3.73 21.58 9.24
C ASP A 302 -3.68 21.00 7.81
N VAL A 303 -2.48 20.81 7.26
CA VAL A 303 -2.30 20.15 5.95
C VAL A 303 -2.86 18.72 5.98
N ALA A 304 -2.64 17.98 7.08
CA ALA A 304 -3.17 16.63 7.23
C ALA A 304 -4.70 16.60 7.21
N ARG A 305 -5.37 17.55 7.90
CA ARG A 305 -6.83 17.70 7.90
C ARG A 305 -7.36 17.95 6.49
N GLU A 306 -6.80 18.93 5.78
CA GLU A 306 -7.21 19.25 4.41
C GLU A 306 -7.09 18.03 3.46
N ARG A 307 -6.00 17.28 3.57
CA ARG A 307 -5.79 16.08 2.75
C ARG A 307 -6.76 14.95 3.09
N VAL A 308 -7.07 14.76 4.37
CA VAL A 308 -8.08 13.78 4.81
C VAL A 308 -9.47 14.17 4.32
N ASP A 309 -9.86 15.44 4.43
CA ASP A 309 -11.17 15.92 3.97
C ASP A 309 -11.30 15.76 2.46
N ALA A 310 -10.25 16.09 1.69
CA ALA A 310 -10.22 15.86 0.25
C ALA A 310 -10.34 14.36 -0.11
N ALA A 311 -9.70 13.47 0.65
CA ALA A 311 -9.83 12.03 0.45
C ALA A 311 -11.25 11.53 0.75
N ARG A 312 -11.88 12.01 1.83
CA ARG A 312 -13.28 11.68 2.16
C ARG A 312 -14.25 12.16 1.09
N ALA A 313 -14.08 13.38 0.60
CA ALA A 313 -14.91 13.93 -0.47
C ALA A 313 -14.81 13.08 -1.75
N ALA A 314 -13.58 12.70 -2.14
CA ALA A 314 -13.36 11.86 -3.31
C ALA A 314 -14.03 10.47 -3.19
N LEU A 315 -14.02 9.88 -2.00
CA LEU A 315 -14.72 8.61 -1.74
C LEU A 315 -16.24 8.77 -1.84
N ALA A 316 -16.80 9.85 -1.28
CA ALA A 316 -18.23 10.13 -1.34
C ALA A 316 -18.73 10.33 -2.77
N ASP A 317 -17.96 11.03 -3.60
CA ASP A 317 -18.26 11.22 -5.02
C ASP A 317 -18.23 9.88 -5.80
N ALA A 318 -17.26 9.01 -5.49
CA ALA A 318 -17.15 7.69 -6.11
C ALA A 318 -18.30 6.74 -5.71
N ASP A 319 -18.69 6.76 -4.43
CA ASP A 319 -19.74 5.90 -3.89
C ASP A 319 -21.14 6.26 -4.42
N GLY A 320 -21.39 7.49 -4.86
CA GLY A 320 -22.71 7.93 -5.33
C GLY A 320 -23.09 7.48 -6.74
N ALA A 321 -22.14 7.05 -7.58
CA ALA A 321 -22.33 7.05 -9.04
C ALA A 321 -22.06 5.71 -9.76
N LEU A 322 -21.45 4.73 -9.10
CA LEU A 322 -21.26 3.39 -9.65
C LEU A 322 -22.47 2.47 -9.35
N PRO A 323 -22.74 1.45 -10.20
CA PRO A 323 -23.74 0.41 -9.90
C PRO A 323 -23.48 -0.26 -8.55
N VAL A 324 -24.57 -0.65 -7.86
CA VAL A 324 -24.51 -1.25 -6.51
C VAL A 324 -23.67 -2.51 -6.52
N GLU A 325 -23.81 -3.32 -7.56
CA GLU A 325 -23.14 -4.59 -7.79
C GLU A 325 -21.63 -4.40 -7.91
N LEU A 326 -21.21 -3.36 -8.65
CA LEU A 326 -19.80 -3.04 -8.83
C LEU A 326 -19.17 -2.53 -7.54
N ARG A 327 -19.89 -1.66 -6.79
CA ARG A 327 -19.45 -1.22 -5.47
C ARG A 327 -19.29 -2.42 -4.53
N THR A 328 -20.28 -3.29 -4.47
CA THR A 328 -20.26 -4.49 -3.62
C THR A 328 -19.09 -5.39 -3.97
N ALA A 329 -18.83 -5.63 -5.26
CA ALA A 329 -17.70 -6.44 -5.72
C ALA A 329 -16.33 -5.88 -5.27
N VAL A 330 -16.15 -4.56 -5.31
CA VAL A 330 -14.93 -3.90 -4.78
C VAL A 330 -14.88 -4.02 -3.25
N GLN A 331 -16.02 -3.85 -2.57
CA GLN A 331 -16.10 -3.95 -1.12
C GLN A 331 -15.79 -5.36 -0.60
N ASP A 332 -16.18 -6.39 -1.37
CA ASP A 332 -15.91 -7.81 -1.10
C ASP A 332 -14.46 -8.23 -1.40
N GLY A 333 -13.63 -7.34 -1.95
CA GLY A 333 -12.23 -7.65 -2.30
C GLY A 333 -12.09 -8.64 -3.46
N ARG A 334 -13.06 -8.64 -4.41
CA ARG A 334 -13.01 -9.50 -5.61
C ARG A 334 -11.76 -9.22 -6.45
N MET A 335 -11.31 -10.21 -7.22
CA MET A 335 -10.13 -10.05 -8.06
C MET A 335 -10.37 -8.98 -9.13
N ALA A 336 -9.32 -8.26 -9.54
CA ALA A 336 -9.44 -7.16 -10.51
C ALA A 336 -10.13 -7.59 -11.81
N LYS A 337 -9.85 -8.82 -12.25
CA LYS A 337 -10.47 -9.45 -13.41
C LYS A 337 -11.99 -9.63 -13.23
N GLU A 338 -12.44 -10.06 -12.06
CA GLU A 338 -13.86 -10.28 -11.76
C GLU A 338 -14.63 -8.95 -11.72
N VAL A 339 -14.01 -7.90 -11.18
CA VAL A 339 -14.60 -6.56 -11.16
C VAL A 339 -14.64 -5.96 -12.57
N ALA A 340 -13.61 -6.17 -13.38
CA ALA A 340 -13.58 -5.71 -14.77
C ALA A 340 -14.65 -6.41 -15.64
N GLU A 341 -14.79 -7.72 -15.50
CA GLU A 341 -15.82 -8.51 -16.16
C GLU A 341 -17.22 -8.01 -15.76
N LEU A 342 -17.47 -7.81 -14.47
CA LEU A 342 -18.72 -7.23 -13.98
C LEU A 342 -18.96 -5.83 -14.55
N ALA A 343 -17.95 -4.95 -14.54
CA ALA A 343 -18.09 -3.59 -15.08
C ALA A 343 -18.48 -3.59 -16.57
N LEU A 344 -17.90 -4.49 -17.37
CA LEU A 344 -18.23 -4.63 -18.79
C LEU A 344 -19.67 -5.13 -18.98
N THR A 345 -20.08 -6.15 -18.22
CA THR A 345 -21.44 -6.69 -18.29
C THR A 345 -22.48 -5.66 -17.84
N GLU A 346 -22.26 -4.98 -16.72
CA GLU A 346 -23.14 -3.92 -16.22
C GLU A 346 -23.20 -2.71 -17.15
N ALA A 347 -22.14 -2.44 -17.91
CA ALA A 347 -22.14 -1.41 -18.93
C ALA A 347 -22.95 -1.79 -20.18
N GLY A 348 -23.26 -3.08 -20.37
CA GLY A 348 -24.05 -3.60 -21.49
C GLY A 348 -23.26 -4.36 -22.56
N PHE A 349 -21.98 -4.63 -22.35
CA PHE A 349 -21.23 -5.51 -23.27
C PHE A 349 -21.75 -6.94 -23.19
N VAL A 350 -21.82 -7.61 -24.34
CA VAL A 350 -22.21 -9.02 -24.46
C VAL A 350 -21.00 -9.90 -24.80
N ASP A 351 -21.12 -11.21 -24.62
CA ASP A 351 -20.05 -12.19 -24.89
C ASP A 351 -18.70 -11.86 -24.22
N VAL A 352 -18.72 -11.25 -23.03
CA VAL A 352 -17.51 -10.95 -22.24
C VAL A 352 -16.81 -12.26 -21.89
N THR A 353 -15.69 -12.53 -22.56
CA THR A 353 -15.00 -13.83 -22.50
C THR A 353 -13.54 -13.64 -22.14
N PRO A 354 -13.03 -14.28 -21.08
CA PRO A 354 -11.60 -14.23 -20.75
C PRO A 354 -10.77 -14.96 -21.81
N LEU A 355 -9.71 -14.31 -22.29
CA LEU A 355 -8.82 -14.89 -23.29
C LEU A 355 -7.90 -15.93 -22.65
N LYS A 356 -7.97 -17.17 -23.17
CA LYS A 356 -7.09 -18.28 -22.75
C LYS A 356 -5.83 -18.40 -23.59
N ARG A 357 -5.77 -17.70 -24.72
CA ARG A 357 -4.65 -17.73 -25.67
C ARG A 357 -4.39 -16.31 -26.17
N PRO A 358 -3.13 -15.96 -26.46
CA PRO A 358 -2.79 -14.65 -27.03
C PRO A 358 -3.48 -14.44 -28.39
N VAL A 359 -3.88 -13.20 -28.67
CA VAL A 359 -4.36 -12.75 -29.98
C VAL A 359 -3.16 -12.17 -30.72
N ALA A 360 -2.78 -12.76 -31.85
CA ALA A 360 -1.59 -12.36 -32.60
C ALA A 360 -0.30 -12.28 -31.74
N GLY A 361 -0.15 -13.17 -30.75
CA GLY A 361 0.99 -13.15 -29.82
C GLY A 361 0.89 -12.12 -28.70
N VAL A 362 -0.21 -11.37 -28.62
CA VAL A 362 -0.48 -10.39 -27.57
C VAL A 362 -1.44 -10.99 -26.53
N ASP A 363 -0.97 -11.11 -25.30
CA ASP A 363 -1.83 -11.48 -24.17
C ASP A 363 -2.72 -10.31 -23.78
N LEU A 364 -4.03 -10.55 -23.84
CA LEU A 364 -5.09 -9.61 -23.44
C LEU A 364 -5.97 -10.28 -22.38
N ALA A 365 -6.69 -9.48 -21.60
CA ALA A 365 -7.54 -9.99 -20.53
C ALA A 365 -8.85 -10.60 -21.08
N TYR A 366 -9.56 -9.87 -21.93
CA TYR A 366 -10.89 -10.26 -22.41
C TYR A 366 -11.12 -9.93 -23.88
N THR A 367 -12.14 -10.56 -24.45
CA THR A 367 -12.90 -10.01 -25.58
C THR A 367 -14.34 -9.76 -25.17
N ALA A 368 -14.99 -8.78 -25.79
CA ALA A 368 -16.41 -8.55 -25.63
C ALA A 368 -17.02 -8.07 -26.95
N ARG A 369 -18.36 -8.03 -27.04
CA ARG A 369 -19.09 -7.43 -28.15
C ARG A 369 -19.98 -6.30 -27.66
N ASP A 370 -20.11 -5.26 -28.46
CA ASP A 370 -21.15 -4.25 -28.27
C ASP A 370 -22.50 -4.71 -28.85
N ASP A 371 -23.56 -3.92 -28.63
CA ASP A 371 -24.92 -4.18 -29.14
C ASP A 371 -24.98 -4.18 -30.69
N GLY A 372 -24.05 -3.47 -31.34
CA GLY A 372 -23.86 -3.51 -32.79
C GLY A 372 -23.16 -4.78 -33.30
N GLY A 373 -22.74 -5.67 -32.39
CA GLY A 373 -22.05 -6.93 -32.69
C GLY A 373 -20.56 -6.77 -32.97
N ALA A 374 -19.99 -5.58 -32.80
CA ALA A 374 -18.58 -5.31 -33.06
C ALA A 374 -17.70 -5.91 -31.96
N LEU A 375 -16.55 -6.48 -32.36
CA LEU A 375 -15.61 -7.12 -31.42
C LEU A 375 -14.69 -6.09 -30.76
N TRP A 376 -14.58 -6.19 -29.45
CA TRP A 376 -13.69 -5.39 -28.61
C TRP A 376 -12.61 -6.28 -27.99
N HIS A 377 -11.38 -5.81 -28.07
CA HIS A 377 -10.22 -6.38 -27.39
C HIS A 377 -10.01 -5.60 -26.09
N ILE A 378 -9.87 -6.28 -24.97
CA ILE A 378 -9.82 -5.63 -23.67
C ILE A 378 -8.56 -6.06 -22.92
N GLU A 379 -7.74 -5.07 -22.57
CA GLU A 379 -6.61 -5.25 -21.65
C GLU A 379 -6.96 -4.70 -20.28
N LEU A 380 -6.60 -5.42 -19.22
CA LEU A 380 -6.76 -4.99 -17.84
C LEU A 380 -5.39 -4.67 -17.23
N VAL A 381 -5.22 -3.43 -16.77
CA VAL A 381 -3.95 -2.93 -16.23
C VAL A 381 -4.13 -2.40 -14.81
N GLY A 382 -3.54 -3.10 -13.85
CA GLY A 382 -3.54 -2.73 -12.44
C GLY A 382 -4.32 -3.71 -11.55
N THR A 383 -4.24 -3.49 -10.25
CA THR A 383 -4.96 -4.26 -9.23
C THR A 383 -6.06 -3.41 -8.62
N ILE A 384 -7.28 -3.94 -8.54
CA ILE A 384 -8.40 -3.24 -7.90
C ILE A 384 -8.25 -3.41 -6.38
N SER A 385 -8.00 -2.31 -5.69
CA SER A 385 -7.92 -2.17 -4.23
C SER A 385 -8.62 -0.87 -3.83
N ARG A 386 -9.03 -0.72 -2.56
CA ARG A 386 -9.71 0.48 -2.05
C ARG A 386 -8.84 1.75 -2.05
N GLY A 387 -7.55 1.68 -2.41
CA GLY A 387 -6.71 2.88 -2.54
C GLY A 387 -5.73 2.89 -3.71
N THR A 388 -4.78 3.82 -3.69
CA THR A 388 -3.84 4.25 -4.75
C THR A 388 -2.85 3.22 -5.31
N ASP A 389 -2.91 1.96 -4.87
CA ASP A 389 -1.96 0.89 -5.24
C ASP A 389 -2.30 0.25 -6.58
N GLY A 390 -3.48 0.56 -7.12
CA GLY A 390 -3.86 0.35 -8.50
C GLY A 390 -3.12 1.29 -9.45
N ALA A 391 -1.82 1.57 -9.24
CA ALA A 391 -1.07 2.52 -10.05
C ALA A 391 -1.02 2.16 -11.55
N GLY A 392 -1.66 1.07 -12.00
CA GLY A 392 -2.34 1.02 -13.29
C GLY A 392 -1.44 1.47 -14.42
N LEU A 393 -1.87 2.49 -15.15
CA LEU A 393 -1.06 3.16 -16.17
C LEU A 393 -0.16 4.29 -15.63
N ARG A 394 -0.27 4.67 -14.34
CA ARG A 394 0.72 5.56 -13.68
C ARG A 394 2.11 4.94 -13.63
N ARG A 395 2.23 3.61 -13.52
CA ARG A 395 3.52 2.92 -13.59
C ARG A 395 4.03 2.91 -15.03
N SER A 396 5.24 3.46 -15.23
CA SER A 396 5.87 3.55 -16.55
C SER A 396 5.95 2.19 -17.26
N ASP A 397 6.35 1.14 -16.56
CA ASP A 397 6.48 -0.20 -17.17
C ASP A 397 5.14 -0.78 -17.62
N ASN A 398 4.08 -0.53 -16.86
CA ASN A 398 2.73 -0.95 -17.24
C ASN A 398 2.27 -0.17 -18.47
N LEU A 399 2.47 1.14 -18.50
CA LEU A 399 2.14 1.97 -19.66
C LEU A 399 2.87 1.48 -20.91
N TRP A 400 4.19 1.39 -20.86
CA TRP A 400 4.99 1.05 -22.05
C TRP A 400 4.75 -0.38 -22.51
N ARG A 401 4.54 -1.32 -21.58
CA ARG A 401 4.10 -2.68 -21.91
C ARG A 401 2.74 -2.67 -22.61
N THR A 402 1.78 -1.90 -22.10
CA THR A 402 0.43 -1.79 -22.67
C THR A 402 0.47 -1.16 -24.06
N LEU A 403 1.21 -0.07 -24.25
CA LEU A 403 1.38 0.58 -25.55
C LEU A 403 2.10 -0.33 -26.55
N GLY A 404 3.09 -1.11 -26.09
CA GLY A 404 3.76 -2.12 -26.92
C GLY A 404 2.82 -3.24 -27.36
N LYS A 405 2.00 -3.77 -26.43
CA LYS A 405 0.95 -4.74 -26.74
C LYS A 405 -0.05 -4.18 -27.75
N ALA A 406 -0.51 -2.95 -27.54
CA ALA A 406 -1.46 -2.26 -28.39
C ALA A 406 -0.94 -2.05 -29.82
N ALA A 407 0.31 -1.60 -29.95
CA ALA A 407 0.96 -1.45 -31.24
C ALA A 407 1.14 -2.78 -31.97
N ALA A 408 1.53 -3.84 -31.25
CA ALA A 408 1.69 -5.18 -31.83
C ALA A 408 0.33 -5.75 -32.30
N LEU A 409 -0.74 -5.55 -31.52
CA LEU A 409 -2.08 -5.97 -31.90
C LEU A 409 -2.56 -5.24 -33.15
N ARG A 410 -2.42 -3.90 -33.20
CA ARG A 410 -2.80 -3.10 -34.37
C ARG A 410 -2.03 -3.51 -35.62
N ALA A 411 -0.75 -3.83 -35.50
CA ALA A 411 0.07 -4.27 -36.63
C ALA A 411 -0.33 -5.65 -37.18
N ALA A 412 -1.03 -6.46 -36.38
CA ALA A 412 -1.38 -7.84 -36.73
C ALA A 412 -2.84 -8.04 -37.16
N LEU A 413 -3.71 -7.05 -36.96
CA LEU A 413 -5.12 -7.12 -37.34
C LEU A 413 -5.35 -6.32 -38.63
N ASP A 414 -6.14 -6.88 -39.55
CA ASP A 414 -6.48 -6.25 -40.83
C ASP A 414 -7.44 -5.06 -40.66
N GLU A 415 -8.23 -5.06 -39.59
CA GLU A 415 -9.14 -3.99 -39.20
C GLU A 415 -8.58 -3.23 -37.99
N PRO A 416 -8.88 -1.93 -37.83
CA PRO A 416 -8.42 -1.16 -36.68
C PRO A 416 -8.91 -1.82 -35.39
N ALA A 417 -7.95 -2.27 -34.58
CA ALA A 417 -8.22 -2.96 -33.34
C ALA A 417 -9.00 -2.04 -32.38
N ARG A 418 -10.22 -2.41 -32.01
CA ARG A 418 -10.96 -1.77 -30.90
C ARG A 418 -10.37 -2.23 -29.56
N LEU A 419 -9.16 -1.78 -29.25
CA LEU A 419 -8.48 -2.09 -28.00
C LEU A 419 -8.89 -1.11 -26.90
N LEU A 420 -9.68 -1.60 -25.95
CA LEU A 420 -10.06 -0.92 -24.74
C LEU A 420 -9.08 -1.29 -23.61
N VAL A 421 -8.42 -0.30 -23.03
CA VAL A 421 -7.56 -0.49 -21.87
C VAL A 421 -8.34 -0.12 -20.62
N LEU A 422 -8.71 -1.11 -19.83
CA LEU A 422 -9.28 -0.92 -18.51
C LEU A 422 -8.16 -0.76 -17.50
N THR A 423 -8.18 0.31 -16.71
CA THR A 423 -7.18 0.54 -15.68
C THR A 423 -7.78 1.02 -14.38
N THR A 424 -7.04 0.85 -13.30
CA THR A 424 -7.37 1.36 -11.97
C THR A 424 -6.97 2.83 -11.80
N ASP A 425 -5.94 3.29 -12.50
CA ASP A 425 -5.49 4.69 -12.45
C ASP A 425 -4.90 5.12 -13.80
N LEU A 426 -5.38 6.24 -14.33
CA LEU A 426 -4.73 6.93 -15.44
C LEU A 426 -3.44 7.65 -14.99
N PRO A 427 -2.46 7.86 -15.90
CA PRO A 427 -1.30 8.70 -15.62
C PRO A 427 -1.71 10.11 -15.17
N GLN A 428 -0.90 10.77 -14.35
CA GLN A 428 -1.17 12.17 -13.99
C GLN A 428 -1.21 13.05 -15.25
N ARG A 429 -2.22 13.92 -15.38
CA ARG A 429 -2.49 14.71 -16.60
C ARG A 429 -1.25 15.45 -17.15
N SER A 430 -0.39 15.99 -16.29
CA SER A 430 0.82 16.75 -16.68
C SER A 430 2.05 15.88 -16.97
N SER A 431 1.95 14.55 -16.80
CA SER A 431 3.09 13.64 -16.92
C SER A 431 3.47 13.37 -18.40
N PRO A 432 4.75 13.06 -18.69
CA PRO A 432 5.16 12.52 -19.99
C PRO A 432 4.35 11.28 -20.41
N GLN A 433 4.01 10.42 -19.44
CA GLN A 433 3.19 9.23 -19.61
C GLN A 433 1.79 9.57 -20.14
N ALA A 434 1.13 10.58 -19.56
CA ALA A 434 -0.17 11.06 -20.04
C ALA A 434 -0.09 11.54 -21.49
N ARG A 435 0.97 12.27 -21.86
CA ARG A 435 1.18 12.73 -23.24
C ARG A 435 1.34 11.57 -24.22
N ALA A 436 2.09 10.53 -23.85
CA ALA A 436 2.25 9.33 -24.66
C ALA A 436 0.92 8.58 -24.85
N LEU A 437 0.13 8.42 -23.78
CA LEU A 437 -1.18 7.77 -23.84
C LEU A 437 -2.18 8.55 -24.69
N VAL A 438 -2.19 9.89 -24.58
CA VAL A 438 -3.03 10.76 -25.42
C VAL A 438 -2.66 10.63 -26.90
N ALA A 439 -1.36 10.59 -27.22
CA ALA A 439 -0.91 10.40 -28.60
C ALA A 439 -1.31 9.01 -29.15
N ALA A 440 -1.14 7.95 -28.36
CA ALA A 440 -1.55 6.59 -28.73
C ALA A 440 -3.07 6.47 -28.96
N ARG A 441 -3.88 7.17 -28.15
CA ARG A 441 -5.33 7.28 -28.33
C ARG A 441 -5.70 8.02 -29.61
N ALA A 442 -5.02 9.14 -29.89
CA ALA A 442 -5.30 9.95 -31.08
C ALA A 442 -4.97 9.23 -32.39
N ASP A 443 -3.95 8.37 -32.39
CA ASP A 443 -3.54 7.56 -33.55
C ASP A 443 -4.28 6.22 -33.65
N GLY A 444 -5.19 5.91 -32.72
CA GLY A 444 -5.96 4.66 -32.70
C GLY A 444 -5.14 3.41 -32.35
N VAL A 445 -3.93 3.56 -31.80
CA VAL A 445 -3.16 2.43 -31.23
C VAL A 445 -3.91 1.82 -30.05
N VAL A 446 -4.45 2.70 -29.21
CA VAL A 446 -5.41 2.35 -28.15
C VAL A 446 -6.72 3.01 -28.54
N PHE A 447 -7.81 2.26 -28.62
CA PHE A 447 -9.12 2.87 -28.89
C PHE A 447 -9.45 3.82 -27.74
N ASP A 448 -9.43 3.33 -26.51
CA ASP A 448 -9.57 4.17 -25.34
C ASP A 448 -8.91 3.57 -24.08
N ALA A 449 -8.58 4.43 -23.11
CA ALA A 449 -8.14 4.02 -21.79
C ALA A 449 -9.13 4.52 -20.74
N VAL A 450 -9.75 3.59 -20.00
CA VAL A 450 -10.90 3.82 -19.13
C VAL A 450 -10.56 3.43 -17.70
N GLU A 451 -10.82 4.34 -16.76
CA GLU A 451 -10.61 4.12 -15.34
C GLU A 451 -11.86 3.46 -14.71
N LEU A 452 -11.73 2.18 -14.33
CA LEU A 452 -12.85 1.26 -14.06
C LEU A 452 -13.80 1.68 -12.93
N LEU A 453 -13.31 2.43 -11.95
CA LEU A 453 -14.04 2.79 -10.73
C LEU A 453 -14.38 4.29 -10.68
N THR A 454 -14.54 4.89 -11.86
CA THR A 454 -14.97 6.29 -11.99
C THR A 454 -16.28 6.36 -12.73
N THR A 455 -17.11 7.36 -12.41
CA THR A 455 -18.36 7.62 -13.12
C THR A 455 -18.12 7.86 -14.60
N ASP A 456 -17.14 8.72 -14.94
CA ASP A 456 -16.76 9.00 -16.33
C ASP A 456 -16.36 7.71 -17.06
N GLY A 457 -15.57 6.87 -16.39
CA GLY A 457 -15.15 5.60 -16.97
C GLY A 457 -16.33 4.68 -17.25
N PHE A 458 -17.24 4.52 -16.28
CA PHE A 458 -18.41 3.67 -16.43
C PHE A 458 -19.38 4.21 -17.50
N ASP A 459 -19.59 5.52 -17.57
CA ASP A 459 -20.42 6.18 -18.61
C ASP A 459 -19.84 5.98 -20.02
N ARG A 460 -18.51 6.03 -20.15
CA ARG A 460 -17.82 5.70 -21.40
C ARG A 460 -18.00 4.24 -21.78
N LEU A 461 -17.88 3.30 -20.83
CA LEU A 461 -18.16 1.89 -21.09
C LEU A 461 -19.58 1.68 -21.61
N ARG A 462 -20.58 2.32 -20.99
CA ARG A 462 -21.97 2.25 -21.45
C ARG A 462 -22.15 2.77 -22.87
N THR A 463 -21.48 3.87 -23.19
CA THR A 463 -21.53 4.46 -24.52
C THR A 463 -20.92 3.52 -25.57
N TYR A 464 -19.80 2.86 -25.25
CA TYR A 464 -19.16 1.88 -26.14
C TYR A 464 -19.98 0.60 -26.29
N ALA A 465 -20.57 0.11 -25.21
CA ALA A 465 -21.42 -1.07 -25.22
C ALA A 465 -22.69 -0.90 -26.08
N ALA A 466 -23.23 0.32 -26.18
CA ALA A 466 -24.38 0.63 -27.02
C ALA A 466 -24.10 0.54 -28.54
N GLY A 467 -22.83 0.40 -28.94
CA GLY A 467 -22.42 0.25 -30.34
C GLY A 467 -22.33 1.56 -31.13
N GLY A 468 -21.75 1.49 -32.33
CA GLY A 468 -21.62 2.62 -33.25
C GLY A 468 -20.49 3.62 -32.91
N ALA A 469 -19.66 3.32 -31.91
CA ALA A 469 -18.50 4.15 -31.58
C ALA A 469 -17.29 3.80 -32.47
N ASP A 470 -16.99 4.70 -33.41
CA ASP A 470 -15.80 4.59 -34.28
C ASP A 470 -14.62 5.46 -33.81
N ALA A 471 -14.85 6.27 -32.78
CA ALA A 471 -13.84 7.07 -32.11
C ALA A 471 -14.13 7.13 -30.60
N PRO A 472 -13.10 7.32 -29.76
CA PRO A 472 -13.31 7.39 -28.33
C PRO A 472 -14.01 8.68 -27.91
N VAL A 473 -14.90 8.56 -26.93
CA VAL A 473 -15.80 9.62 -26.47
C VAL A 473 -15.06 10.57 -25.53
N GLY A 474 -15.28 11.87 -25.72
CA GLY A 474 -14.72 12.91 -24.86
C GLY A 474 -13.19 12.98 -24.88
N THR A 475 -12.63 13.68 -23.88
CA THR A 475 -11.19 13.75 -23.64
C THR A 475 -10.79 12.69 -22.62
N LEU A 476 -9.58 12.14 -22.77
CA LEU A 476 -9.04 11.16 -21.80
C LEU A 476 -9.01 11.71 -20.36
N TYR A 477 -8.86 13.03 -20.23
CA TYR A 477 -8.97 13.73 -18.97
C TYR A 477 -10.08 14.78 -19.09
N PRO A 478 -11.30 14.55 -18.59
CA PRO A 478 -12.34 15.57 -18.55
C PRO A 478 -11.93 16.72 -17.61
N SER A 479 -12.35 17.95 -17.92
CA SER A 479 -12.25 19.08 -16.99
C SER A 479 -13.05 18.74 -15.74
N ARG A 480 -12.43 18.81 -14.54
CA ARG A 480 -13.20 18.70 -13.30
C ARG A 480 -14.29 19.76 -13.35
N ARG A 481 -15.55 19.36 -13.18
CA ARG A 481 -16.64 20.34 -13.03
C ARG A 481 -16.25 21.23 -11.85
N SER A 482 -16.23 22.53 -12.11
CA SER A 482 -15.83 23.59 -11.17
C SER A 482 -16.72 23.62 -9.95
#